data_AF-A0A6J0Y0I8-F1
#
_entry.id   AF-A0A6J0Y0I8-F1
#
_cell.length_a   1.000
_cell.length_b   1.000
_cell.length_c   1.000
_cell.angle_alpha   90.00
_cell.angle_beta   90.00
_cell.angle_gamma   90.00
#
_symmetry.space_group_name_H-M   'P 1'
#
loop_
_entity.id
_entity.type
_entity.pdbx_description
1 polymer ?
#
loop_
_entity_poly.entity_id
_entity_poly.type
_entity_poly.pdbx_seq_one_letter_code
_entity_poly.pdbx_strand_id
1 'polypeptide(L)'
;MSSPGLPLLLLLLAAPPLQPSWLPPPDTPEGKATITGFILSSLDRATSFLKKRLPEINLDGVVGFRMLEVQLKGVQEKWARDSQLQPLGLRVGKLVEKLAPLLHDSIFYLNLSDPKYLREFQLTIQPGFWKLPRAWTRTEASMVYPTFEQEDSFSEELSDLCLVQLLGTGTNSSQPCRLSNFCRTFMTRPGCSGYCLSHQLLFFLLARMRGCTKGLFRQSQHYMNVFCANMMDLNRRADAIGYAYPTRDVFMENIMLCGMSGFSDFYKLRWLQAILSWQKPREGCFGEPGGERVQRC
;
A
#
# COMPACT_ATOMS: atom_id res chain seq x y z
N MET A 1 -24.95 47.12 22.59
CA MET A 1 -23.75 46.75 21.81
C MET A 1 -23.63 45.24 21.83
N SER A 2 -24.18 44.59 20.81
CA SER A 2 -24.28 43.14 20.71
C SER A 2 -22.93 42.59 20.23
N SER A 3 -22.21 41.87 21.09
CA SER A 3 -20.90 41.32 20.75
C SER A 3 -21.05 40.26 19.65
N PRO A 4 -20.43 40.44 18.46
CA PRO A 4 -20.53 39.49 17.36
C PRO A 4 -19.63 38.26 17.54
N GLY A 5 -18.99 38.10 18.72
CA GLY A 5 -18.00 37.05 18.98
C GLY A 5 -18.57 35.68 19.35
N LEU A 6 -19.84 35.58 19.74
CA LEU A 6 -20.44 34.31 20.19
C LEU A 6 -20.78 33.31 19.06
N PRO A 7 -21.26 33.73 17.87
CA PRO A 7 -21.58 32.79 16.78
C PRO A 7 -20.32 32.18 16.14
N LEU A 8 -19.21 32.92 16.13
CA LEU A 8 -17.95 32.48 15.53
C LEU A 8 -17.28 31.36 16.35
N LEU A 9 -17.45 31.37 17.68
CA LEU A 9 -16.90 30.36 18.57
C LEU A 9 -17.64 29.01 18.46
N LEU A 10 -18.94 29.03 18.13
CA LEU A 10 -19.76 27.84 17.92
C LEU A 10 -19.46 27.12 16.59
N LEU A 11 -19.07 27.87 15.55
CA LEU A 11 -18.62 27.30 14.27
C LEU A 11 -17.26 26.60 14.37
N LEU A 12 -16.41 27.00 15.31
CA LEU A 12 -15.09 26.38 15.56
C LEU A 12 -15.16 25.12 16.45
N LEU A 13 -16.30 24.88 17.11
CA LEU A 13 -16.54 23.71 17.96
C LEU A 13 -17.41 22.63 17.29
N ALA A 14 -17.95 22.90 16.10
CA ALA A 14 -18.60 21.90 15.28
C ALA A 14 -17.53 20.97 14.68
N ALA A 15 -17.09 19.98 15.47
CA ALA A 15 -16.50 18.79 14.88
C ALA A 15 -17.44 18.32 13.75
N PRO A 16 -16.95 18.10 12.53
CA PRO A 16 -17.80 17.61 11.45
C PRO A 16 -18.55 16.38 11.97
N PRO A 17 -19.88 16.30 11.79
CA PRO A 17 -20.64 15.18 12.31
C PRO A 17 -19.99 13.90 11.79
N LEU A 18 -19.62 13.01 12.72
CA LEU A 18 -19.16 11.67 12.38
C LEU A 18 -20.26 11.05 11.52
N GLN A 19 -20.07 11.06 10.20
CA GLN A 19 -21.02 10.45 9.30
C GLN A 19 -21.14 8.99 9.72
N PRO A 20 -22.36 8.49 10.01
CA PRO A 20 -22.53 7.11 10.41
C PRO A 20 -21.92 6.20 9.35
N SER A 21 -21.18 5.19 9.80
CA SER A 21 -20.53 4.23 8.90
C SER A 21 -21.62 3.55 8.07
N TRP A 22 -21.47 3.56 6.74
CA TRP A 22 -22.39 2.82 5.86
C TRP A 22 -22.01 1.33 5.76
N LEU A 23 -20.81 0.97 6.22
CA LEU A 23 -20.43 -0.43 6.40
C LEU A 23 -21.03 -0.96 7.71
N PRO A 24 -21.55 -2.21 7.72
CA PRO A 24 -22.02 -2.82 8.95
C PRO A 24 -20.85 -3.06 9.92
N PRO A 25 -21.10 -3.22 11.23
CA PRO A 25 -20.09 -3.64 12.18
C PRO A 25 -19.47 -4.99 11.79
N PRO A 26 -18.14 -5.17 11.89
CA PRO A 26 -17.48 -6.42 11.51
C PRO A 26 -17.60 -7.52 12.57
N ASP A 27 -18.37 -7.31 13.65
CA ASP A 27 -18.44 -8.23 14.78
C ASP A 27 -19.34 -9.45 14.50
N THR A 28 -20.23 -9.35 13.51
CA THR A 28 -21.14 -10.43 13.09
C THR A 28 -20.64 -11.14 11.82
N PRO A 29 -20.93 -12.44 11.64
CA PRO A 29 -20.65 -13.15 10.39
C PRO A 29 -21.25 -12.47 9.16
N GLU A 30 -22.48 -11.96 9.27
CA GLU A 30 -23.19 -11.26 8.20
C GLU A 30 -22.48 -9.94 7.86
N GLY A 31 -22.09 -9.15 8.87
CA GLY A 31 -21.34 -7.92 8.68
C GLY A 31 -20.00 -8.16 7.98
N LYS A 32 -19.25 -9.18 8.40
CA LYS A 32 -18.00 -9.61 7.74
C LYS A 32 -18.23 -10.01 6.29
N ALA A 33 -19.28 -10.77 6.01
CA ALA A 33 -19.62 -11.21 4.66
C ALA A 33 -19.97 -10.02 3.75
N THR A 34 -20.75 -9.05 4.26
CA THR A 34 -21.11 -7.83 3.54
C THR A 34 -19.88 -6.97 3.24
N ILE A 35 -19.02 -6.69 4.24
CA ILE A 35 -17.78 -5.93 4.05
C ILE A 35 -16.88 -6.61 3.01
N THR A 36 -16.71 -7.93 3.13
CA THR A 36 -15.94 -8.73 2.17
C THR A 36 -16.53 -8.62 0.77
N GLY A 37 -17.85 -8.65 0.65
CA GLY A 37 -18.55 -8.46 -0.61
C GLY A 37 -18.20 -7.14 -1.29
N PHE A 38 -18.16 -6.03 -0.53
CA PHE A 38 -17.74 -4.72 -1.03
C PHE A 38 -16.28 -4.69 -1.46
N ILE A 39 -15.38 -5.27 -0.66
CA ILE A 39 -13.94 -5.38 -0.99
C ILE A 39 -13.77 -6.14 -2.31
N LEU A 40 -14.35 -7.33 -2.44
CA LEU A 40 -14.22 -8.16 -3.65
C LEU A 40 -14.79 -7.47 -4.89
N SER A 41 -15.89 -6.74 -4.76
CA SER A 41 -16.45 -5.94 -5.87
C SER A 41 -15.53 -4.78 -6.26
N SER A 42 -14.88 -4.13 -5.29
CA SER A 42 -13.88 -3.09 -5.54
C SER A 42 -12.66 -3.66 -6.27
N LEU A 43 -12.16 -4.80 -5.82
CA LEU A 43 -11.01 -5.47 -6.43
C LEU A 43 -11.34 -5.96 -7.85
N ASP A 44 -12.54 -6.50 -8.11
CA ASP A 44 -12.93 -6.90 -9.46
C ASP A 44 -13.00 -5.72 -10.44
N ARG A 45 -13.46 -4.55 -9.97
CA ARG A 45 -13.42 -3.32 -10.78
C ARG A 45 -11.98 -2.88 -11.06
N ALA A 46 -11.09 -2.90 -10.07
CA ALA A 46 -9.68 -2.57 -10.28
C ALA A 46 -8.99 -3.54 -11.26
N THR A 47 -9.26 -4.85 -11.15
CA THR A 47 -8.77 -5.87 -12.09
C THR A 47 -9.35 -5.66 -13.50
N SER A 48 -10.59 -5.21 -13.60
CA SER A 48 -11.20 -4.88 -14.89
C SER A 48 -10.62 -3.60 -15.51
N PHE A 49 -10.24 -2.62 -14.69
CA PHE A 49 -9.50 -1.44 -15.12
C PHE A 49 -8.12 -1.82 -15.66
N LEU A 50 -7.36 -2.63 -14.91
CA LEU A 50 -6.07 -3.17 -15.34
C LEU A 50 -6.16 -3.78 -16.73
N LYS A 51 -7.13 -4.69 -16.95
CA LYS A 51 -7.33 -5.35 -18.26
C LYS A 51 -7.48 -4.35 -19.41
N LYS A 52 -8.14 -3.21 -19.18
CA LYS A 52 -8.38 -2.18 -20.21
C LYS A 52 -7.15 -1.30 -20.47
N ARG A 53 -6.22 -1.20 -19.51
CA ARG A 53 -5.05 -0.31 -19.54
C ARG A 53 -3.73 -1.07 -19.49
N LEU A 54 -3.73 -2.37 -19.81
CA LEU A 54 -2.52 -3.21 -19.83
C LEU A 54 -1.34 -2.58 -20.58
N PRO A 55 -1.51 -1.94 -21.75
CA PRO A 55 -0.39 -1.31 -22.46
C PRO A 55 0.25 -0.12 -21.73
N GLU A 56 -0.43 0.45 -20.73
CA GLU A 56 -0.02 1.65 -19.99
C GLU A 56 0.48 1.32 -18.58
N ILE A 57 0.53 0.04 -18.22
CA ILE A 57 0.93 -0.38 -16.88
C ILE A 57 2.42 -0.10 -16.63
N ASN A 58 2.73 0.46 -15.47
CA ASN A 58 4.09 0.60 -14.97
C ASN A 58 4.46 -0.55 -14.00
N LEU A 59 5.70 -0.55 -13.51
CA LEU A 59 6.17 -1.57 -12.56
C LEU A 59 5.32 -1.62 -11.28
N ASP A 60 4.96 -0.47 -10.70
CA ASP A 60 4.17 -0.40 -9.47
C ASP A 60 2.81 -1.07 -9.62
N GLY A 61 2.16 -0.86 -10.76
CA GLY A 61 0.94 -1.58 -11.13
C GLY A 61 1.15 -3.09 -11.12
N VAL A 62 2.20 -3.59 -11.78
CA VAL A 62 2.51 -5.03 -11.80
C VAL A 62 2.77 -5.57 -10.39
N VAL A 63 3.60 -4.88 -9.60
CA VAL A 63 3.97 -5.27 -8.23
C VAL A 63 2.74 -5.26 -7.31
N GLY A 64 1.91 -4.22 -7.38
CA GLY A 64 0.67 -4.10 -6.61
C GLY A 64 -0.31 -5.23 -6.91
N PHE A 65 -0.53 -5.56 -8.19
CA PHE A 65 -1.38 -6.69 -8.56
C PHE A 65 -0.75 -8.06 -8.21
N ARG A 66 0.59 -8.18 -8.21
CA ARG A 66 1.28 -9.38 -7.72
C ARG A 66 1.10 -9.55 -6.21
N MET A 67 1.19 -8.48 -5.43
CA MET A 67 0.88 -8.51 -4.00
C MET A 67 -0.59 -8.86 -3.73
N LEU A 68 -1.51 -8.31 -4.54
CA LEU A 68 -2.94 -8.65 -4.46
C LEU A 68 -3.17 -10.14 -4.69
N GLU A 69 -2.52 -10.74 -5.69
CA GLU A 69 -2.60 -12.19 -5.94
C GLU A 69 -2.19 -12.99 -4.68
N VAL A 70 -1.10 -12.59 -4.01
CA VAL A 70 -0.62 -13.25 -2.78
C VAL A 70 -1.63 -13.10 -1.63
N GLN A 71 -2.21 -11.92 -1.46
CA GLN A 71 -3.25 -11.67 -0.45
C GLN A 71 -4.50 -12.53 -0.70
N LEU A 72 -4.98 -12.58 -1.94
CA LEU A 72 -6.15 -13.37 -2.32
C LEU A 72 -5.92 -14.87 -2.11
N LYS A 73 -4.76 -15.40 -2.50
CA LYS A 73 -4.40 -16.82 -2.25
C LYS A 73 -4.35 -17.13 -0.76
N GLY A 74 -3.73 -16.28 0.05
CA GLY A 74 -3.69 -16.49 1.50
C GLY A 74 -5.07 -16.44 2.16
N VAL A 75 -5.97 -15.56 1.69
CA VAL A 75 -7.37 -15.52 2.12
C VAL A 75 -8.10 -16.80 1.71
N GLN A 76 -7.92 -17.25 0.46
CA GLN A 76 -8.53 -18.48 -0.05
C GLN A 76 -8.12 -19.71 0.77
N GLU A 77 -6.82 -19.86 1.06
CA GLU A 77 -6.30 -20.94 1.91
C GLU A 77 -6.91 -20.92 3.31
N LYS A 78 -7.00 -19.73 3.92
CA LYS A 78 -7.58 -19.56 5.26
C LYS A 78 -9.08 -19.88 5.29
N TRP A 79 -9.81 -19.51 4.25
CA TRP A 79 -11.27 -19.70 4.17
C TRP A 79 -11.68 -21.08 3.64
N ALA A 80 -10.77 -21.85 3.04
CA ALA A 80 -11.07 -23.18 2.54
C ALA A 80 -11.67 -24.13 3.60
N ARG A 81 -11.34 -23.90 4.88
CA ARG A 81 -11.83 -24.69 6.02
C ARG A 81 -13.10 -24.12 6.66
N ASP A 82 -13.56 -22.95 6.24
CA ASP A 82 -14.74 -22.29 6.79
C ASP A 82 -15.92 -22.43 5.82
N SER A 83 -16.85 -23.33 6.16
CA SER A 83 -18.04 -23.59 5.34
C SER A 83 -18.93 -22.36 5.13
N GLN A 84 -18.96 -21.42 6.08
CA GLN A 84 -19.77 -20.21 5.98
C GLN A 84 -19.19 -19.21 4.96
N LEU A 85 -17.88 -19.26 4.74
CA LEU A 85 -17.18 -18.38 3.81
C LEU A 85 -17.01 -18.98 2.41
N GLN A 86 -17.50 -20.21 2.16
CA GLN A 86 -17.37 -20.89 0.87
C GLN A 86 -17.81 -20.05 -0.34
N PRO A 87 -18.99 -19.37 -0.33
CA PRO A 87 -19.38 -18.53 -1.47
C PRO A 87 -18.40 -17.38 -1.74
N LEU A 88 -17.84 -16.78 -0.69
CA LEU A 88 -16.83 -15.72 -0.79
C LEU A 88 -15.48 -16.27 -1.23
N GLY A 89 -15.10 -17.46 -0.75
CA GLY A 89 -13.91 -18.19 -1.19
C GLY A 89 -13.94 -18.52 -2.68
N LEU A 90 -15.09 -18.92 -3.23
CA LEU A 90 -15.27 -19.13 -4.67
C LEU A 90 -15.11 -17.83 -5.47
N ARG A 91 -15.61 -16.69 -4.95
CA ARG A 91 -15.39 -15.37 -5.58
C ARG A 91 -13.92 -14.96 -5.57
N VAL A 92 -13.21 -15.23 -4.47
CA VAL A 92 -11.76 -15.01 -4.38
C VAL A 92 -11.02 -15.86 -5.42
N GLY A 93 -11.35 -17.15 -5.53
CA GLY A 93 -10.75 -18.05 -6.52
C GLY A 93 -10.91 -17.55 -7.96
N LYS A 94 -12.13 -17.14 -8.34
CA LYS A 94 -12.40 -16.54 -9.65
C LYS A 94 -11.58 -15.28 -9.92
N LEU A 95 -11.38 -14.44 -8.90
CA LEU A 95 -10.56 -13.23 -9.03
C LEU A 95 -9.07 -13.57 -9.20
N VAL A 96 -8.57 -14.59 -8.51
CA VAL A 96 -7.19 -15.11 -8.69
C VAL A 96 -7.01 -15.66 -10.10
N GLU A 97 -7.94 -16.48 -10.59
CA GLU A 97 -7.94 -17.01 -11.95
C GLU A 97 -7.94 -15.90 -13.01
N LYS A 98 -8.71 -14.82 -12.78
CA LYS A 98 -8.76 -13.65 -13.65
C LYS A 98 -7.44 -12.85 -13.65
N LEU A 99 -6.76 -12.77 -12.51
CA LEU A 99 -5.50 -12.02 -12.35
C LEU A 99 -4.31 -12.70 -13.01
N ALA A 100 -4.25 -14.04 -12.99
CA ALA A 100 -3.11 -14.80 -13.50
C ALA A 100 -2.70 -14.44 -14.96
N PRO A 101 -3.60 -14.47 -15.97
CA PRO A 101 -3.23 -14.07 -17.32
C PRO A 101 -2.93 -12.57 -17.43
N LEU A 102 -3.62 -11.71 -16.68
CA LEU A 102 -3.36 -10.28 -16.69
C LEU A 102 -1.96 -9.94 -16.17
N LEU A 103 -1.50 -10.64 -15.12
CA LEU A 103 -0.13 -10.49 -14.62
C LEU A 103 0.91 -10.97 -15.63
N HIS A 104 0.62 -12.04 -16.38
CA HIS A 104 1.49 -12.48 -17.47
C HIS A 104 1.58 -11.41 -18.57
N ASP A 105 0.44 -10.92 -19.05
CA ASP A 105 0.36 -9.91 -20.10
C ASP A 105 0.99 -8.57 -19.65
N SER A 106 0.83 -8.20 -18.38
CA SER A 106 1.41 -6.97 -17.82
C SER A 106 2.95 -7.00 -17.88
N ILE A 107 3.57 -8.16 -17.65
CA ILE A 107 5.03 -8.32 -17.78
C ILE A 107 5.47 -8.16 -19.23
N PHE A 108 4.67 -8.66 -20.19
CA PHE A 108 4.93 -8.46 -21.62
C PHE A 108 4.89 -6.96 -21.98
N TYR A 109 3.85 -6.23 -21.58
CA TYR A 109 3.73 -4.79 -21.86
C TYR A 109 4.80 -3.95 -21.13
N LEU A 110 5.16 -4.33 -19.90
CA LEU A 110 6.25 -3.69 -19.18
C LEU A 110 7.60 -3.91 -19.89
N ASN A 111 7.83 -5.10 -20.46
CA ASN A 111 9.04 -5.35 -21.25
C ASN A 111 9.10 -4.51 -22.53
N LEU A 112 7.96 -4.17 -23.13
CA LEU A 112 7.90 -3.31 -24.32
C LEU A 112 8.16 -1.84 -23.98
N SER A 113 7.63 -1.37 -22.85
CA SER A 113 7.72 0.04 -22.43
C SER A 113 9.02 0.34 -21.69
N ASP A 114 9.42 -0.50 -20.74
CA ASP A 114 10.64 -0.33 -19.93
C ASP A 114 11.35 -1.66 -19.63
N PRO A 115 12.08 -2.22 -20.62
CA PRO A 115 12.81 -3.48 -20.45
C PRO A 115 13.96 -3.38 -19.45
N LYS A 116 14.48 -2.16 -19.18
CA LYS A 116 15.56 -1.98 -18.20
C LYS A 116 14.98 -2.10 -16.79
N TYR A 117 13.92 -1.37 -16.49
CA TYR A 117 13.28 -1.38 -15.18
C TYR A 117 12.69 -2.75 -14.85
N LEU A 118 12.11 -3.43 -15.84
CA LEU A 118 11.69 -4.83 -15.70
C LEU A 118 12.84 -5.75 -15.25
N ARG A 119 14.02 -5.63 -15.86
CA ARG A 119 15.18 -6.47 -15.54
C ARG A 119 15.68 -6.21 -14.12
N GLU A 120 15.75 -4.93 -13.76
CA GLU A 120 16.20 -4.46 -12.46
C GLU A 120 15.28 -4.92 -11.33
N PHE A 121 13.96 -4.97 -11.56
CA PHE A 121 12.99 -5.37 -10.55
C PHE A 121 12.34 -6.74 -10.79
N GLN A 122 12.89 -7.54 -11.70
CA GLN A 122 12.31 -8.81 -12.16
C GLN A 122 11.91 -9.74 -11.01
N LEU A 123 12.68 -9.76 -9.92
CA LEU A 123 12.38 -10.60 -8.76
C LEU A 123 11.05 -10.24 -8.10
N THR A 124 10.71 -8.96 -8.03
CA THR A 124 9.52 -8.44 -7.33
C THR A 124 8.20 -8.84 -8.00
N ILE A 125 8.24 -9.15 -9.29
CA ILE A 125 7.07 -9.54 -10.09
C ILE A 125 6.94 -11.06 -10.25
N GLN A 126 7.93 -11.83 -9.79
CA GLN A 126 7.89 -13.30 -9.86
C GLN A 126 6.91 -13.89 -8.82
N PRO A 127 6.19 -14.96 -9.17
CA PRO A 127 5.44 -15.75 -8.20
C PRO A 127 6.35 -16.22 -7.04
N GLY A 128 5.85 -16.10 -5.80
CA GLY A 128 6.54 -16.59 -4.60
C GLY A 128 7.58 -15.64 -3.99
N PHE A 129 7.86 -14.49 -4.61
CA PHE A 129 8.74 -13.48 -4.02
C PHE A 129 8.10 -12.83 -2.78
N TRP A 130 6.89 -12.29 -2.94
CA TRP A 130 6.13 -11.69 -1.84
C TRP A 130 5.52 -12.75 -0.93
N LYS A 131 5.54 -12.49 0.38
CA LYS A 131 5.03 -13.39 1.42
C LYS A 131 4.19 -12.60 2.41
N LEU A 132 3.11 -13.19 2.89
CA LEU A 132 2.29 -12.60 3.95
C LEU A 132 3.04 -12.60 5.29
N PRO A 133 2.79 -11.62 6.16
CA PRO A 133 3.35 -11.61 7.50
C PRO A 133 2.88 -12.82 8.30
N ARG A 134 3.79 -13.42 9.07
CA ARG A 134 3.48 -14.59 9.93
C ARG A 134 2.89 -14.19 11.28
N ALA A 135 3.13 -12.96 11.71
CA ALA A 135 2.71 -12.42 12.98
C ALA A 135 2.23 -10.98 12.77
N TRP A 136 1.27 -10.58 13.60
CA TRP A 136 0.73 -9.24 13.62
C TRP A 136 1.28 -8.48 14.82
N THR A 137 1.62 -7.22 14.58
CA THR A 137 2.01 -6.25 15.60
C THR A 137 1.19 -4.96 15.46
N ARG A 138 1.46 -3.99 16.31
CA ARG A 138 0.88 -2.63 16.29
C ARG A 138 2.00 -1.60 16.31
N THR A 139 1.71 -0.40 15.85
CA THR A 139 2.66 0.71 15.88
C THR A 139 2.81 1.28 17.29
N GLU A 140 4.00 1.83 17.57
CA GLU A 140 4.37 2.46 18.84
C GLU A 140 4.48 3.96 18.64
N ALA A 141 3.60 4.75 19.27
CA ALA A 141 3.58 6.21 19.09
C ALA A 141 4.87 6.90 19.57
N SER A 142 5.62 6.27 20.49
CA SER A 142 6.91 6.75 20.97
C SER A 142 8.02 6.73 19.90
N MET A 143 7.81 6.03 18.77
CA MET A 143 8.75 5.95 17.65
C MET A 143 8.49 6.97 16.54
N VAL A 144 7.47 7.83 16.70
CA VAL A 144 7.17 8.90 15.75
C VAL A 144 8.26 9.97 15.84
N TYR A 145 8.74 10.46 14.69
CA TYR A 145 9.72 11.53 14.64
C TYR A 145 9.14 12.82 15.22
N PRO A 146 9.92 13.61 15.98
CA PRO A 146 9.44 14.87 16.54
C PRO A 146 9.13 15.89 15.42
N THR A 147 9.90 15.85 14.34
CA THR A 147 9.77 16.71 13.17
C THR A 147 10.11 15.91 11.92
N PHE A 148 9.40 16.20 10.82
CA PHE A 148 9.78 15.73 9.49
C PHE A 148 10.73 16.74 8.85
N GLU A 149 11.57 16.27 7.94
CA GLU A 149 12.37 17.16 7.09
C GLU A 149 11.42 17.98 6.21
N GLN A 150 11.60 19.32 6.18
CA GLN A 150 10.97 20.15 5.15
C GLN A 150 11.60 19.75 3.81
N GLU A 151 10.80 19.21 2.88
CA GLU A 151 11.19 18.61 1.57
C GLU A 151 12.37 19.35 0.89
N ASP A 152 13.38 18.70 0.32
CA ASP A 152 13.37 18.29 -1.11
C ASP A 152 14.56 17.37 -1.50
N SER A 153 15.00 16.45 -0.63
CA SER A 153 16.21 15.63 -0.89
C SER A 153 15.93 14.16 -1.21
N PHE A 154 14.66 13.76 -1.33
CA PHE A 154 14.31 12.42 -1.76
C PHE A 154 14.33 12.34 -3.29
N SER A 155 15.08 11.39 -3.83
CA SER A 155 15.12 11.08 -5.24
C SER A 155 14.72 9.62 -5.41
N GLU A 156 13.64 9.41 -6.16
CA GLU A 156 13.16 8.08 -6.53
C GLU A 156 14.25 7.30 -7.30
N GLU A 157 14.96 7.95 -8.22
CA GLU A 157 16.09 7.36 -8.94
C GLU A 157 17.20 6.87 -7.99
N LEU A 158 17.55 7.65 -6.96
CA LEU A 158 18.54 7.24 -5.96
C LEU A 158 18.02 6.11 -5.07
N SER A 159 16.72 6.11 -4.74
CA SER A 159 16.08 5.00 -4.04
C SER A 159 16.14 3.72 -4.88
N ASP A 160 15.78 3.80 -6.15
CA ASP A 160 15.73 2.66 -7.06
C ASP A 160 17.11 2.07 -7.27
N LEU A 161 18.14 2.90 -7.39
CA LEU A 161 19.53 2.45 -7.36
C LEU A 161 19.84 1.61 -6.12
N CYS A 162 19.33 2.01 -4.95
CA CYS A 162 19.52 1.27 -3.71
C CYS A 162 18.69 -0.02 -3.63
N LEU A 163 17.46 -0.03 -4.15
CA LEU A 163 16.61 -1.22 -4.25
C LEU A 163 17.24 -2.24 -5.22
N VAL A 164 17.73 -1.81 -6.38
CA VAL A 164 18.43 -2.64 -7.36
C VAL A 164 19.72 -3.21 -6.78
N GLN A 165 20.51 -2.40 -6.06
CA GLN A 165 21.69 -2.87 -5.34
C GLN A 165 21.34 -3.95 -4.30
N LEU A 166 20.25 -3.74 -3.54
CA LEU A 166 19.75 -4.70 -2.55
C LEU A 166 19.34 -6.03 -3.20
N LEU A 167 18.60 -5.98 -4.31
CA LEU A 167 18.11 -7.15 -5.03
C LEU A 167 19.26 -7.92 -5.72
N GLY A 168 20.34 -7.23 -6.06
CA GLY A 168 21.50 -7.81 -6.75
C GLY A 168 21.28 -7.98 -8.26
N THR A 169 20.42 -7.15 -8.84
CA THR A 169 19.91 -7.24 -10.22
C THR A 169 20.45 -6.14 -11.14
N GLY A 170 21.30 -5.25 -10.62
CA GLY A 170 21.95 -4.20 -11.42
C GLY A 170 22.92 -4.75 -12.46
N THR A 171 23.37 -3.89 -13.37
CA THR A 171 24.19 -4.23 -14.55
C THR A 171 25.49 -4.98 -14.24
N ASN A 172 26.07 -4.79 -13.05
CA ASN A 172 27.29 -5.47 -12.63
C ASN A 172 27.03 -6.74 -11.78
N SER A 173 25.78 -7.22 -11.71
CA SER A 173 25.35 -8.38 -10.91
C SER A 173 25.92 -8.37 -9.49
N SER A 174 25.64 -7.30 -8.74
CA SER A 174 26.12 -7.18 -7.35
C SER A 174 25.55 -8.30 -6.49
N GLN A 175 26.35 -8.81 -5.55
CA GLN A 175 25.83 -9.78 -4.59
C GLN A 175 24.60 -9.19 -3.85
N PRO A 176 23.47 -9.90 -3.81
CA PRO A 176 22.27 -9.43 -3.13
C PRO A 176 22.56 -9.17 -1.65
N CYS A 177 21.80 -8.25 -1.05
CA CYS A 177 21.99 -7.80 0.33
C CYS A 177 23.33 -7.08 0.61
N ARG A 178 24.17 -6.79 -0.40
CA ARG A 178 25.40 -6.03 -0.24
C ARG A 178 25.20 -4.57 -0.65
N LEU A 179 25.16 -3.70 0.36
CA LEU A 179 24.90 -2.27 0.16
C LEU A 179 26.18 -1.43 0.21
N SER A 180 26.21 -0.39 -0.61
CA SER A 180 27.12 0.75 -0.49
C SER A 180 26.85 1.54 0.81
N ASN A 181 27.83 2.32 1.27
CA ASN A 181 27.62 3.22 2.41
C ASN A 181 26.54 4.27 2.10
N PHE A 182 26.52 4.77 0.85
CA PHE A 182 25.47 5.67 0.38
C PHE A 182 24.08 5.09 0.62
N CYS A 183 23.79 3.88 0.10
CA CYS A 183 22.47 3.28 0.24
C CYS A 183 22.08 2.94 1.69
N ARG A 184 23.06 2.58 2.52
CA ARG A 184 22.82 2.41 3.97
C ARG A 184 22.34 3.71 4.59
N THR A 185 23.05 4.80 4.35
CA THR A 185 22.71 6.11 4.93
C THR A 185 21.41 6.66 4.35
N PHE A 186 21.23 6.58 3.03
CA PHE A 186 20.06 7.11 2.34
C PHE A 186 18.77 6.41 2.78
N MET A 187 18.74 5.07 2.81
CA MET A 187 17.54 4.29 3.17
C MET A 187 17.27 4.21 4.68
N THR A 188 18.12 4.82 5.51
CA THR A 188 17.94 4.85 6.98
C THR A 188 17.89 6.25 7.56
N ARG A 189 17.90 7.28 6.70
CA ARG A 189 17.87 8.68 7.14
C ARG A 189 16.57 8.96 7.93
N PRO A 190 16.65 9.51 9.14
CA PRO A 190 15.46 9.84 9.94
C PRO A 190 14.71 11.03 9.33
N GLY A 191 13.48 11.27 9.80
CA GLY A 191 12.71 12.48 9.45
C GLY A 191 12.01 12.44 8.09
N CYS A 192 12.07 11.33 7.34
CA CYS A 192 11.34 11.20 6.09
C CYS A 192 9.81 11.15 6.26
N SER A 193 9.09 11.68 5.27
CA SER A 193 7.64 11.61 5.08
C SER A 193 7.30 11.25 3.64
N GLY A 194 6.01 11.02 3.35
CA GLY A 194 5.54 10.76 1.99
C GLY A 194 6.26 9.58 1.32
N TYR A 195 6.54 9.72 0.02
CA TYR A 195 7.22 8.67 -0.77
C TYR A 195 8.62 8.32 -0.25
N CYS A 196 9.36 9.25 0.37
CA CYS A 196 10.64 8.87 1.00
C CYS A 196 10.43 7.75 2.03
N LEU A 197 9.43 7.93 2.90
CA LEU A 197 9.14 6.96 3.95
C LEU A 197 8.64 5.63 3.37
N SER A 198 7.81 5.69 2.34
CA SER A 198 7.36 4.51 1.58
C SER A 198 8.52 3.70 1.02
N HIS A 199 9.47 4.37 0.38
CA HIS A 199 10.65 3.73 -0.21
C HIS A 199 11.59 3.16 0.85
N GLN A 200 11.76 3.85 1.99
CA GLN A 200 12.49 3.31 3.14
C GLN A 200 11.85 2.01 3.66
N LEU A 201 10.52 1.98 3.81
CA LEU A 201 9.84 0.75 4.22
C LEU A 201 9.94 -0.35 3.15
N LEU A 202 9.72 -0.01 1.88
CA LEU A 202 9.82 -0.94 0.75
C LEU A 202 11.19 -1.60 0.71
N PHE A 203 12.27 -0.85 0.94
CA PHE A 203 13.63 -1.37 1.01
C PHE A 203 13.81 -2.47 2.05
N PHE A 204 13.35 -2.25 3.29
CA PHE A 204 13.43 -3.29 4.32
C PHE A 204 12.47 -4.45 4.07
N LEU A 205 11.34 -4.20 3.41
CA LEU A 205 10.42 -5.26 3.02
C LEU A 205 11.02 -6.14 1.92
N LEU A 206 11.64 -5.57 0.87
CA LEU A 206 12.38 -6.30 -0.15
C LEU A 206 13.56 -7.07 0.46
N ALA A 207 14.28 -6.47 1.40
CA ALA A 207 15.38 -7.14 2.10
C ALA A 207 14.89 -8.38 2.85
N ARG A 208 13.72 -8.29 3.50
CA ARG A 208 13.06 -9.43 4.14
C ARG A 208 12.66 -10.50 3.12
N MET A 209 12.05 -10.13 1.99
CA MET A 209 11.68 -11.09 0.95
C MET A 209 12.90 -11.80 0.34
N ARG A 210 14.00 -11.05 0.16
CA ARG A 210 15.27 -11.56 -0.35
C ARG A 210 16.04 -12.42 0.64
N GLY A 211 15.69 -12.37 1.94
CA GLY A 211 16.33 -13.13 3.01
C GLY A 211 17.59 -12.46 3.60
N CYS A 212 17.70 -11.14 3.50
CA CYS A 212 18.83 -10.40 4.04
C CYS A 212 18.78 -10.35 5.58
N THR A 213 19.83 -10.83 6.24
CA THR A 213 19.88 -10.95 7.73
C THR A 213 21.17 -10.42 8.37
N LYS A 214 22.14 -9.98 7.57
CA LYS A 214 23.47 -9.54 8.04
C LYS A 214 23.59 -8.01 8.03
N GLY A 215 24.53 -7.48 8.80
CA GLY A 215 24.82 -6.03 8.85
C GLY A 215 23.59 -5.22 9.26
N LEU A 216 23.26 -4.20 8.45
CA LEU A 216 22.09 -3.34 8.64
C LEU A 216 20.79 -4.14 8.86
N PHE A 217 20.64 -5.25 8.15
CA PHE A 217 19.40 -6.03 8.17
C PHE A 217 19.16 -6.80 9.47
N ARG A 218 20.13 -6.85 10.40
CA ARG A 218 19.87 -7.34 11.76
C ARG A 218 18.85 -6.47 12.51
N GLN A 219 18.76 -5.19 12.14
CA GLN A 219 17.83 -4.22 12.72
C GLN A 219 16.58 -3.99 11.85
N SER A 220 16.33 -4.85 10.85
CA SER A 220 15.21 -4.67 9.91
C SER A 220 13.88 -4.42 10.61
N GLN A 221 13.59 -5.17 11.68
CA GLN A 221 12.34 -5.00 12.42
C GLN A 221 12.27 -3.65 13.14
N HIS A 222 13.39 -3.17 13.69
CA HIS A 222 13.43 -1.86 14.34
C HIS A 222 13.12 -0.74 13.35
N TYR A 223 13.76 -0.75 12.17
CA TYR A 223 13.48 0.23 11.12
C TYR A 223 12.02 0.17 10.65
N MET A 224 11.49 -1.02 10.39
CA MET A 224 10.08 -1.18 10.03
C MET A 224 9.12 -0.67 11.10
N ASN A 225 9.43 -0.86 12.40
CA ASN A 225 8.64 -0.31 13.50
C ASN A 225 8.63 1.22 13.46
N VAL A 226 9.80 1.85 13.30
CA VAL A 226 9.93 3.31 13.21
C VAL A 226 9.17 3.84 12.00
N PHE A 227 9.37 3.26 10.82
CA PHE A 227 8.71 3.74 9.60
C PHE A 227 7.20 3.58 9.66
N CYS A 228 6.70 2.43 10.11
CA CYS A 228 5.25 2.23 10.23
C CYS A 228 4.62 3.09 11.34
N ALA A 229 5.33 3.41 12.41
CA ALA A 229 4.85 4.39 13.40
C ALA A 229 4.65 5.77 12.77
N ASN A 230 5.62 6.22 11.97
CA ASN A 230 5.54 7.51 11.27
C ASN A 230 4.46 7.50 10.17
N MET A 231 4.33 6.41 9.40
CA MET A 231 3.24 6.26 8.43
C MET A 231 1.86 6.25 9.08
N MET A 232 1.71 5.63 10.26
CA MET A 232 0.47 5.66 11.03
C MET A 232 0.14 7.08 11.50
N ASP A 233 1.13 7.84 11.96
CA ASP A 233 0.95 9.25 12.32
C ASP A 233 0.49 10.09 11.12
N LEU A 234 1.15 9.96 9.98
CA LEU A 234 0.76 10.63 8.73
C LEU A 234 -0.67 10.26 8.30
N ASN A 235 -1.04 8.97 8.36
CA ASN A 235 -2.40 8.55 8.03
C ASN A 235 -3.45 9.09 9.01
N ARG A 236 -3.13 9.19 10.31
CA ARG A 236 -4.03 9.84 11.28
C ARG A 236 -4.21 11.33 10.98
N ARG A 237 -3.16 12.04 10.58
CA ARG A 237 -3.25 13.45 10.15
C ARG A 237 -4.12 13.58 8.89
N ALA A 238 -3.93 12.70 7.90
CA ALA A 238 -4.75 12.67 6.69
C ALA A 238 -6.24 12.40 7.00
N ASP A 239 -6.54 11.46 7.90
CA ASP A 239 -7.92 11.19 8.37
C ASP A 239 -8.54 12.41 9.07
N ALA A 240 -7.76 13.11 9.91
CA ALA A 240 -8.22 14.30 10.62
C ALA A 240 -8.59 15.46 9.68
N ILE A 241 -7.94 15.58 8.52
CA ILE A 241 -8.22 16.63 7.52
C ILE A 241 -9.14 16.15 6.38
N GLY A 242 -9.73 14.96 6.49
CA GLY A 242 -10.69 14.45 5.49
C GLY A 242 -10.07 13.94 4.19
N TYR A 243 -8.81 13.48 4.22
CA TYR A 243 -8.11 12.84 3.09
C TYR A 243 -8.03 13.74 1.84
N ALA A 244 -7.63 15.00 2.05
CA ALA A 244 -7.44 15.99 1.00
C ALA A 244 -6.51 15.45 -0.11
N TYR A 245 -6.90 15.60 -1.38
CA TYR A 245 -6.02 15.23 -2.49
C TYR A 245 -4.76 16.14 -2.48
N PRO A 246 -3.54 15.63 -2.74
CA PRO A 246 -3.18 14.29 -3.24
C PRO A 246 -2.91 13.21 -2.18
N THR A 247 -3.19 13.44 -0.89
CA THR A 247 -2.73 12.53 0.20
C THR A 247 -3.32 11.12 0.15
N ARG A 248 -4.35 10.88 -0.66
CA ARG A 248 -5.04 9.57 -0.76
C ARG A 248 -4.13 8.46 -1.26
N ASP A 249 -3.20 8.78 -2.16
CA ASP A 249 -2.29 7.80 -2.74
C ASP A 249 -1.33 7.25 -1.66
N VAL A 250 -0.51 8.13 -1.09
CA VAL A 250 0.38 7.82 0.04
C VAL A 250 -0.38 7.20 1.21
N PHE A 251 -1.63 7.62 1.47
CA PHE A 251 -2.45 7.02 2.53
C PHE A 251 -2.73 5.53 2.29
N MET A 252 -3.11 5.14 1.07
CA MET A 252 -3.34 3.75 0.68
C MET A 252 -2.03 2.97 0.64
N GLU A 253 -0.96 3.58 0.14
CA GLU A 253 0.37 2.97 0.10
C GLU A 253 0.89 2.63 1.49
N ASN A 254 0.77 3.55 2.45
CA ASN A 254 1.11 3.31 3.85
C ASN A 254 0.37 2.09 4.43
N ILE A 255 -0.93 1.97 4.17
CA ILE A 255 -1.75 0.82 4.62
C ILE A 255 -1.26 -0.48 3.98
N MET A 256 -0.98 -0.44 2.67
CA MET A 256 -0.53 -1.61 1.92
C MET A 256 0.85 -2.09 2.40
N LEU A 257 1.85 -1.20 2.47
CA LEU A 257 3.21 -1.54 2.86
C LEU A 257 3.31 -1.94 4.34
N CYS A 258 2.67 -1.20 5.25
CA CYS A 258 2.69 -1.57 6.68
C CYS A 258 1.85 -2.82 6.97
N GLY A 259 0.74 -3.01 6.26
CA GLY A 259 -0.03 -4.24 6.31
C GLY A 259 0.80 -5.45 5.88
N MET A 260 1.49 -5.37 4.74
CA MET A 260 2.45 -6.39 4.28
C MET A 260 3.63 -6.58 5.24
N SER A 261 3.98 -5.54 5.99
CA SER A 261 5.04 -5.60 7.00
C SER A 261 4.62 -6.22 8.34
N GLY A 262 3.30 -6.44 8.55
CA GLY A 262 2.74 -7.09 9.73
C GLY A 262 2.04 -6.16 10.73
N PHE A 263 1.72 -4.91 10.37
CA PHE A 263 1.08 -3.95 11.28
C PHE A 263 -0.44 -3.93 11.09
N SER A 264 -1.15 -4.50 12.07
CA SER A 264 -2.60 -4.73 12.01
C SER A 264 -3.46 -3.50 12.26
N ASP A 265 -2.90 -2.48 12.91
CA ASP A 265 -3.60 -1.28 13.34
C ASP A 265 -3.91 -0.30 12.20
N PHE A 266 -3.38 -0.54 11.00
CA PHE A 266 -3.77 0.13 9.75
C PHE A 266 -5.14 -0.34 9.22
N TYR A 267 -5.62 -1.52 9.61
CA TYR A 267 -6.89 -2.07 9.14
C TYR A 267 -8.07 -1.53 9.96
N LYS A 268 -8.45 -0.28 9.70
CA LYS A 268 -9.59 0.38 10.35
C LYS A 268 -10.81 0.39 9.43
N LEU A 269 -11.99 0.07 9.97
CA LEU A 269 -13.25 0.05 9.20
C LEU A 269 -13.54 1.42 8.55
N ARG A 270 -13.34 2.52 9.28
CA ARG A 270 -13.53 3.89 8.76
C ARG A 270 -12.60 4.19 7.57
N TRP A 271 -11.35 3.75 7.63
CA TRP A 271 -10.38 3.96 6.56
C TRP A 271 -10.75 3.13 5.33
N LEU A 272 -11.16 1.87 5.53
CA LEU A 272 -11.69 1.03 4.45
C LEU A 272 -12.90 1.70 3.78
N GLN A 273 -13.84 2.23 4.57
CA GLN A 273 -15.00 2.93 4.05
C GLN A 273 -14.61 4.12 3.15
N ALA A 274 -13.64 4.92 3.62
CA ALA A 274 -13.14 6.05 2.86
C ALA A 274 -12.50 5.59 1.55
N ILE A 275 -11.60 4.60 1.60
CA ILE A 275 -10.93 4.03 0.42
C ILE A 275 -11.95 3.53 -0.61
N LEU A 276 -12.93 2.73 -0.19
CA LEU A 276 -13.96 2.20 -1.08
C LEU A 276 -14.78 3.32 -1.75
N SER A 277 -14.96 4.47 -1.09
CA SER A 277 -15.65 5.63 -1.65
C SER A 277 -14.82 6.41 -2.68
N TRP A 278 -13.49 6.23 -2.71
CA TRP A 278 -12.61 6.93 -3.64
C TRP A 278 -12.52 6.26 -5.02
N GLN A 279 -12.90 4.98 -5.12
CA GLN A 279 -12.86 4.27 -6.39
C GLN A 279 -13.93 4.81 -7.34
N LYS A 280 -13.54 5.13 -8.58
CA LYS A 280 -14.50 5.55 -9.59
C LYS A 280 -15.39 4.37 -9.98
N PRO A 281 -16.73 4.45 -9.84
CA PRO A 281 -17.61 3.30 -10.02
C PRO A 281 -17.61 2.69 -11.43
N ARG A 282 -17.38 3.50 -12.48
CA ARG A 282 -17.42 3.06 -13.88
C ARG A 282 -16.06 2.55 -14.36
N GLU A 283 -14.99 3.27 -14.03
CA GLU A 283 -13.64 3.00 -14.48
C GLU A 283 -12.99 1.91 -13.63
N GLY A 284 -13.20 1.93 -12.31
CA GLY A 284 -12.58 0.99 -11.36
C GLY A 284 -11.21 1.44 -10.82
N CYS A 285 -10.71 2.59 -11.25
CA CYS A 285 -9.47 3.19 -10.77
C CYS A 285 -9.67 4.09 -9.55
N PHE A 286 -8.56 4.43 -8.90
CA PHE A 286 -8.45 5.42 -7.85
C PHE A 286 -7.64 6.60 -8.43
N GLY A 287 -8.20 7.81 -8.40
CA GLY A 287 -7.57 8.97 -9.03
C GLY A 287 -8.14 10.28 -8.50
N GLU A 288 -7.82 11.39 -9.16
CA GLU A 288 -8.24 12.72 -8.73
C GLU A 288 -9.79 12.83 -8.64
N PRO A 289 -10.35 13.37 -7.54
CA PRO A 289 -11.78 13.64 -7.42
C PRO A 289 -12.28 14.59 -8.53
N GLY A 290 -13.42 14.28 -9.15
CA GLY A 290 -14.01 15.13 -10.21
C GLY A 290 -13.28 15.09 -11.56
N GLY A 291 -12.18 14.35 -11.68
CA GLY A 291 -11.55 14.07 -12.97
C GLY A 291 -12.35 13.03 -13.75
N GLU A 292 -13.28 13.44 -14.63
CA GLU A 292 -14.01 12.49 -15.49
C GLU A 292 -13.12 11.82 -16.56
N ARG A 293 -11.90 12.34 -16.76
CA ARG A 293 -10.96 11.77 -17.73
C ARG A 293 -10.26 10.55 -17.19
N VAL A 294 -10.29 9.48 -17.99
CA VAL A 294 -9.61 8.20 -17.77
C VAL A 294 -8.10 8.35 -17.59
N GLN A 295 -7.48 9.42 -18.11
CA GLN A 295 -6.06 9.79 -17.95
C GLN A 295 -5.69 10.37 -16.58
N ARG A 296 -6.67 10.69 -15.73
CA ARG A 296 -6.44 11.05 -14.31
C ARG A 296 -6.49 9.84 -13.38
N CYS A 297 -6.39 8.68 -14.03
CA CYS A 297 -6.08 7.34 -13.59
C CYS A 297 -5.13 6.74 -14.66
#